data_AF-A0A2X0QSF1-F1
#
_entry.id   AF-A0A2X0QSF1-F1
#
_cell.length_a   1.000
_cell.length_b   1.000
_cell.length_c   1.000
_cell.angle_alpha   90.00
_cell.angle_beta   90.00
_cell.angle_gamma   90.00
#
_symmetry.space_group_name_H-M   'P 1'
#
loop_
_entity.id
_entity.type
_entity.pdbx_description
1 polymer ?
#
loop_
_entity_poly.entity_id
_entity_poly.type
_entity_poly.pdbx_seq_one_letter_code
_entity_poly.pdbx_strand_id
1 'polypeptide(L)'
;MIYSRLKLIETGPGYIHFANDPAFDDEYFAQLAAEKLVTKVRGTRPYQEWIQMRPRNEALDCMVYATAAMRLSRKPLDGPLVIRREEKPQPIPQPQQQPQPVAVIQPQEAAVISKGKISVSGLRQW
;
A
#
# COMPACT_ATOMS: atom_id res chain seq x y z
N MET A 1 13.25 21.25 14.16
CA MET A 1 12.94 21.77 12.80
C MET A 1 11.73 21.08 12.15
N ILE A 2 11.49 19.77 12.33
CA ILE A 2 10.17 19.16 12.02
C ILE A 2 9.26 19.09 13.26
N TYR A 3 9.80 18.64 14.40
CA TYR A 3 9.06 18.59 15.68
C TYR A 3 8.54 19.94 16.18
N SER A 4 9.21 21.03 15.84
CA SER A 4 8.74 22.39 16.17
C SER A 4 7.51 22.77 15.34
N ARG A 5 7.38 22.24 14.11
CA ARG A 5 6.24 22.48 13.22
C ARG A 5 5.04 21.60 13.58
N LEU A 6 5.29 20.35 13.97
CA LEU A 6 4.25 19.44 14.45
C LEU A 6 3.55 19.92 15.73
N LYS A 7 4.18 20.82 16.50
CA LYS A 7 3.58 21.45 17.68
C LYS A 7 2.65 22.61 17.35
N LEU A 8 2.64 23.10 16.10
CA LEU A 8 1.78 24.21 15.71
C LEU A 8 0.35 23.69 15.58
N ILE A 9 -0.56 24.28 16.33
CA ILE A 9 -1.99 23.93 16.33
C ILE A 9 -2.77 24.88 15.41
N GLU A 10 -2.35 26.15 15.38
CA GLU A 10 -2.98 27.17 14.56
C GLU A 10 -2.45 27.15 13.12
N THR A 11 -3.36 27.34 12.17
CA THR A 11 -3.03 27.41 10.75
C THR A 11 -2.21 28.65 10.46
N GLY A 12 -1.06 28.50 9.80
CA GLY A 12 -0.16 29.59 9.46
C GLY A 12 1.17 29.10 8.87
N PRO A 13 2.15 30.00 8.69
CA PRO A 13 3.44 29.64 8.13
C PRO A 13 4.12 28.50 8.89
N GLY A 14 4.37 27.39 8.20
CA GLY A 14 5.02 26.21 8.78
C GLY A 14 4.10 25.23 9.49
N TYR A 15 2.79 25.50 9.57
CA TYR A 15 1.79 24.50 9.95
C TYR A 15 1.77 23.35 8.95
N ILE A 16 1.59 22.13 9.44
CA ILE A 16 1.58 20.91 8.61
C ILE A 16 0.12 20.47 8.45
N HIS A 17 -0.36 20.48 7.21
CA HIS A 17 -1.69 19.98 6.87
C HIS A 17 -1.62 18.47 6.59
N PHE A 18 -2.53 17.72 7.20
CA PHE A 18 -2.79 16.32 6.87
C PHE A 18 -4.11 16.23 6.11
N ALA A 19 -4.12 15.48 5.01
CA ALA A 19 -5.35 15.25 4.27
C ALA A 19 -6.25 14.27 5.04
N ASN A 20 -7.57 14.42 4.89
CA ASN A 20 -8.51 13.43 5.39
C ASN A 20 -8.56 12.23 4.42
N ASP A 21 -7.44 11.49 4.35
CA ASP A 21 -7.24 10.33 3.49
C ASP A 21 -6.89 9.11 4.36
N PRO A 22 -7.41 7.90 4.05
CA PRO A 22 -7.09 6.67 4.78
C PRO A 22 -5.59 6.34 4.90
N ALA A 23 -4.74 6.90 4.04
CA ALA A 23 -3.29 6.74 4.13
C ALA A 23 -2.66 7.46 5.34
N PHE A 24 -3.34 8.43 5.95
CA PHE A 24 -2.93 9.08 7.19
C PHE A 24 -3.61 8.40 8.40
N ASP A 25 -3.27 7.14 8.62
CA ASP A 25 -3.78 6.31 9.71
C ASP A 25 -2.93 6.42 10.99
N ASP A 26 -3.34 5.69 12.03
CA ASP A 26 -2.64 5.67 13.32
C ASP A 26 -1.19 5.17 13.19
N GLU A 27 -0.93 4.23 12.27
CA GLU A 27 0.42 3.72 12.01
C GLU A 27 1.31 4.79 11.37
N TYR A 28 0.78 5.57 10.42
CA TYR A 28 1.49 6.71 9.85
C TYR A 28 1.90 7.71 10.95
N PHE A 29 0.98 8.09 11.84
CA PHE A 29 1.29 9.01 12.92
C PHE A 29 2.22 8.39 13.97
N ALA A 30 2.13 7.08 14.20
CA ALA A 30 3.07 6.34 15.04
C ALA A 30 4.50 6.38 14.47
N GLN A 31 4.67 6.21 13.16
CA GLN A 31 5.97 6.32 12.51
C GLN A 31 6.48 7.77 12.45
N LEU A 32 5.59 8.75 12.29
CA LEU A 32 5.94 10.17 12.32
C LEU A 32 6.50 10.60 13.69
N ALA A 33 6.08 9.92 14.76
CA ALA A 33 6.58 10.10 16.12
C ALA A 33 7.55 8.97 16.54
N ALA A 34 8.25 8.34 15.60
CA ALA A 34 9.12 7.19 15.87
C ALA A 34 10.38 7.53 16.67
N GLU A 35 10.78 8.80 16.78
CA GLU A 35 11.94 9.20 17.59
C GLU A 35 11.55 10.13 18.73
N LYS A 36 12.37 10.11 19.79
CA LYS A 36 12.21 10.98 20.94
C LYS A 36 13.54 11.59 21.34
N LEU A 37 13.54 12.90 21.61
CA LEU A 37 14.67 13.57 22.22
C LEU A 37 14.72 13.24 23.71
N VAL A 38 15.77 12.57 24.16
CA VAL A 38 16.00 12.23 25.55
C VAL A 38 17.21 12.98 26.07
N THR A 39 17.11 13.50 27.29
CA THR A 39 18.25 14.09 27.98
C THR A 39 18.92 13.00 28.80
N LYS A 40 20.17 12.67 28.48
CA LYS A 40 21.02 11.75 29.22
C LYS A 40 22.10 12.54 29.95
N VAL A 41 22.69 11.94 30.97
CA VAL A 41 23.77 12.56 31.74
C VAL A 41 25.03 11.74 31.56
N ARG A 42 26.13 12.39 31.16
CA ARG A 42 27.45 11.77 31.09
C ARG A 42 28.35 12.47 32.09
N GLY A 43 28.67 11.79 33.20
CA GLY A 43 29.36 12.40 34.34
C GLY A 43 28.47 13.45 34.99
N THR A 44 28.87 14.73 34.91
CA THR A 44 28.11 15.87 35.45
C THR A 44 27.40 16.70 34.38
N ARG A 45 27.56 16.38 33.08
CA ARG A 45 27.00 17.19 32.00
C ARG A 45 25.78 16.52 31.35
N PRO A 46 24.62 17.20 31.30
CA PRO A 46 23.49 16.73 30.52
C PRO A 46 23.77 16.91 29.02
N TYR A 47 23.39 15.92 28.22
CA TYR A 47 23.42 15.97 26.77
C TYR A 47 22.11 15.42 26.22
N GLN A 48 21.74 15.85 25.02
CA GLN A 48 20.53 15.40 24.35
C GLN A 48 20.87 14.41 23.25
N GLU A 49 20.12 13.32 23.20
CA GLU A 49 20.24 12.27 22.19
C GLU A 49 18.85 11.94 21.64
N TRP A 50 18.75 11.86 20.31
CA TRP A 50 17.56 11.32 19.66
C TRP A 50 17.64 9.80 19.73
N ILE A 51 16.65 9.18 20.36
CA ILE A 51 16.53 7.73 20.40
C ILE A 51 15.37 7.30 19.50
N GLN A 52 15.60 6.22 18.76
CA GLN A 52 14.56 5.56 17.98
C GLN A 52 13.69 4.72 18.92
N MET A 53 12.40 5.03 18.97
CA MET A 53 11.41 4.35 19.81
C MET A 53 10.71 3.20 19.08
N ARG A 54 10.70 3.22 17.74
CA ARG A 54 10.06 2.20 16.89
C ARG A 54 10.99 1.78 15.76
N PRO A 55 10.95 0.50 15.33
CA PRO A 55 11.79 0.02 14.24
C PRO A 55 11.42 0.65 12.89
N ARG A 56 10.16 1.04 12.70
CA ARG A 56 9.64 1.71 11.50
C ARG A 56 9.53 3.21 11.73
N ASN A 57 10.22 4.00 10.90
CA ASN A 57 10.30 5.46 10.97
C ASN A 57 10.20 6.12 9.57
N GLU A 58 9.73 5.37 8.57
CA GLU A 58 9.72 5.79 7.17
C GLU A 58 8.92 7.09 6.97
N ALA A 59 7.80 7.27 7.69
CA ALA A 59 7.00 8.49 7.64
C ALA A 59 7.79 9.75 8.09
N LEU A 60 8.55 9.63 9.18
CA LEU A 60 9.38 10.71 9.69
C LEU A 60 10.53 11.04 8.71
N ASP A 61 11.24 10.01 8.26
CA ASP A 61 12.39 10.17 7.36
C ASP A 61 11.96 10.78 6.02
N CYS A 62 10.85 10.31 5.45
CA CYS A 62 10.25 10.89 4.25
C CYS A 62 9.90 12.37 4.46
N MET A 63 9.30 12.74 5.58
CA MET A 63 8.94 14.14 5.85
C MET A 63 10.18 15.02 6.05
N VAL A 64 11.20 14.53 6.76
CA VAL A 64 12.47 15.24 6.93
C VAL A 64 13.16 15.44 5.58
N TYR A 65 13.24 14.39 4.77
CA TYR A 65 13.84 14.42 3.45
C TYR A 65 13.09 15.38 2.51
N ALA A 66 11.76 15.29 2.44
CA ALA A 66 10.94 16.19 1.65
C ALA A 66 11.13 17.65 2.07
N THR A 67 11.20 17.92 3.38
CA THR A 67 11.43 19.28 3.87
C THR A 67 12.83 19.79 3.52
N ALA A 68 13.84 18.92 3.54
CA ALA A 68 15.20 19.27 3.12
C ALA A 68 15.25 19.55 1.62
N ALA A 69 14.68 18.65 0.80
CA ALA A 69 14.58 18.81 -0.66
C ALA A 69 13.85 20.10 -1.04
N MET A 70 12.74 20.42 -0.37
CA MET A 70 12.01 21.67 -0.58
C MET A 70 12.92 22.90 -0.36
N ARG A 71 13.66 22.94 0.75
CA ARG A 71 14.60 24.04 1.04
C ARG A 71 15.75 24.13 0.04
N LEU A 72 16.26 22.98 -0.40
CA LEU A 72 17.34 22.91 -1.39
C LEU A 72 16.89 23.27 -2.80
N SER A 73 15.62 23.04 -3.14
CA SER A 73 15.08 23.27 -4.48
C SER A 73 15.10 24.74 -4.90
N ARG A 74 15.17 25.68 -3.94
CA ARG A 74 15.11 27.15 -4.15
C ARG A 74 13.90 27.60 -4.98
N LYS A 75 12.87 26.75 -5.11
CA LYS A 75 11.65 27.11 -5.82
C LYS A 75 10.86 28.12 -4.98
N PRO A 76 10.40 29.23 -5.58
CA PRO A 76 9.49 30.14 -4.87
C PRO A 76 8.20 29.37 -4.55
N LEU A 77 7.79 29.40 -3.28
CA LEU A 77 6.56 28.75 -2.80
C LEU A 77 5.32 29.63 -2.97
N ASP A 78 5.51 30.89 -3.38
CA ASP A 78 4.45 31.90 -3.53
C ASP A 78 3.74 31.83 -4.88
N GLY A 79 4.14 30.91 -5.76
CA GLY A 79 3.50 30.68 -7.05
C GLY A 79 2.17 29.94 -6.93
N PRO A 80 1.29 30.02 -7.95
CA PRO A 80 0.07 29.23 -7.98
C PRO A 80 0.44 27.75 -7.86
N LEU A 81 -0.06 27.10 -6.80
CA LEU A 81 0.08 25.66 -6.63
C LEU A 81 -0.67 25.01 -7.78
N VAL A 82 0.07 24.49 -8.76
CA VAL A 82 -0.51 23.59 -9.76
C VAL A 82 -0.82 22.30 -9.02
N ILE A 83 -2.00 22.22 -8.42
CA ILE A 83 -2.55 20.98 -7.90
C ILE A 83 -2.78 20.11 -9.14
N ARG A 84 -1.78 19.28 -9.46
CA ARG A 84 -2.00 18.17 -10.38
C ARG A 84 -2.90 17.19 -9.65
N ARG A 85 -4.21 17.41 -9.77
CA ARG A 85 -5.20 16.42 -9.35
C ARG A 85 -4.92 15.20 -10.20
N GLU A 86 -4.47 14.12 -9.58
CA GLU A 86 -4.54 12.83 -10.25
C GLU A 86 -6.03 12.59 -10.48
N GLU A 87 -6.45 12.71 -11.74
CA GLU A 87 -7.75 12.20 -12.13
C GLU A 87 -7.75 10.73 -11.72
N LYS A 88 -8.69 10.36 -10.86
CA LYS A 88 -8.95 8.95 -10.52
C LYS A 88 -8.86 8.17 -11.84
N PRO A 89 -8.03 7.10 -11.93
CA PRO A 89 -7.91 6.35 -13.17
C PRO A 89 -9.32 6.08 -13.67
N GLN A 90 -9.67 6.62 -14.85
CA GLN A 90 -10.93 6.25 -15.46
C GLN A 90 -10.93 4.73 -15.55
N PRO A 91 -12.05 4.03 -15.25
CA PRO A 91 -12.09 2.61 -15.45
C PRO A 91 -11.62 2.36 -16.87
N ILE A 92 -10.48 1.68 -17.04
CA ILE A 92 -10.10 1.17 -18.35
C ILE A 92 -11.36 0.45 -18.83
N PRO A 93 -11.93 0.82 -19.99
CA PRO A 93 -13.10 0.13 -20.50
C PRO A 93 -12.76 -1.34 -20.47
N GLN A 94 -13.46 -2.11 -19.62
CA GLN A 94 -13.32 -3.55 -19.64
C GLN A 94 -13.60 -3.94 -21.09
N PRO A 95 -12.74 -4.75 -21.75
CA PRO A 95 -13.06 -5.27 -23.06
C PRO A 95 -14.46 -5.87 -22.95
N GLN A 96 -15.43 -5.29 -23.69
CA GLN A 96 -16.76 -5.86 -23.76
C GLN A 96 -16.56 -7.32 -24.14
N GLN A 97 -16.96 -8.25 -23.26
CA GLN A 97 -17.02 -9.65 -23.62
C GLN A 97 -17.99 -9.71 -24.82
N GLN A 98 -17.42 -9.84 -26.01
CA GLN A 98 -18.19 -10.27 -27.18
C GLN A 98 -18.91 -11.55 -26.76
N PRO A 99 -20.21 -11.69 -27.02
CA PRO A 99 -20.91 -12.91 -26.69
C PRO A 99 -20.17 -14.07 -27.34
N GLN A 100 -19.53 -14.89 -26.51
CA GLN A 100 -18.94 -16.15 -26.94
C GLN A 100 -20.07 -16.95 -27.58
N PRO A 101 -19.89 -17.55 -28.78
CA PRO A 101 -20.90 -18.40 -29.35
C PRO A 101 -21.22 -19.50 -28.34
N VAL A 102 -22.49 -19.57 -27.93
CA VAL A 102 -22.99 -20.62 -27.04
C VAL A 102 -22.59 -21.95 -27.67
N ALA A 103 -21.73 -22.71 -26.99
CA ALA A 103 -21.41 -24.06 -27.42
C ALA A 103 -22.74 -24.82 -27.51
N VAL A 104 -23.13 -25.16 -28.74
CA VAL A 104 -24.27 -26.04 -29.01
C VAL A 104 -23.98 -27.34 -28.28
N ILE A 105 -24.72 -27.61 -27.21
CA ILE A 105 -24.68 -28.90 -26.53
C ILE A 105 -25.23 -29.90 -27.53
N GLN A 106 -24.34 -30.67 -28.15
CA GLN A 106 -24.73 -31.80 -28.99
C GLN A 106 -25.34 -32.86 -28.07
N PRO A 107 -26.54 -33.38 -28.37
CA PRO A 107 -27.13 -34.45 -27.56
C PRO A 107 -26.26 -35.70 -27.68
N GLN A 108 -25.75 -36.17 -26.55
CA GLN A 108 -24.91 -37.37 -26.48
C GLN A 108 -25.77 -38.60 -26.75
N GLU A 109 -25.39 -39.35 -27.78
CA GLU A 109 -26.04 -40.59 -28.20
C GLU A 109 -26.00 -41.62 -27.06
N ALA A 110 -27.19 -42.07 -26.66
CA ALA A 110 -27.37 -43.02 -25.59
C ALA A 110 -26.70 -44.36 -25.95
N ALA A 111 -25.63 -44.72 -25.24
CA ALA A 111 -25.05 -46.05 -25.33
C ALA A 111 -26.07 -47.08 -24.84
N VAL A 112 -26.62 -47.84 -25.79
CA VAL A 112 -27.51 -48.98 -25.57
C VAL A 112 -26.74 -50.08 -24.83
N ILE A 113 -27.15 -50.37 -23.61
CA ILE A 113 -26.71 -51.55 -22.86
C ILE A 113 -27.27 -52.79 -23.57
N SER A 114 -26.41 -53.60 -24.20
CA SER A 114 -26.78 -54.93 -24.69
C SER A 114 -26.02 -56.01 -23.91
N LYS A 115 -26.77 -57.05 -23.49
CA LYS A 115 -26.36 -58.15 -22.63
C LYS A 115 -25.95 -59.38 -23.47
N GLY A 116 -24.87 -60.08 -23.04
CA GLY A 116 -24.64 -61.53 -23.21
C GLY A 116 -23.95 -61.97 -24.52
N LYS A 117 -23.18 -63.07 -24.62
CA LYS A 117 -22.95 -64.26 -23.76
C LYS A 117 -21.59 -64.93 -24.10
N ILE A 118 -20.91 -65.43 -23.06
CA ILE A 118 -20.23 -66.74 -22.86
C ILE A 118 -19.29 -67.31 -23.94
N SER A 119 -18.05 -67.63 -23.53
CA SER A 119 -17.38 -68.90 -23.92
C SER A 119 -16.35 -69.33 -22.87
N VAL A 120 -16.09 -70.64 -22.82
CA VAL A 120 -15.72 -71.46 -21.67
C VAL A 120 -14.28 -71.99 -21.73
N SER A 121 -13.76 -72.25 -20.52
CA SER A 121 -12.94 -73.40 -20.09
C SER A 121 -11.42 -73.50 -20.36
N GLY A 122 -10.68 -73.69 -19.24
CA GLY A 122 -9.43 -74.46 -19.08
C GLY A 122 -8.14 -73.64 -19.29
N LEU A 123 -7.07 -73.74 -18.50
CA LEU A 123 -6.59 -74.74 -17.54
C LEU A 123 -5.38 -74.13 -16.77
N ARG A 124 -5.24 -74.44 -15.46
CA ARG A 124 -4.01 -74.63 -14.62
C ARG A 124 -2.91 -73.52 -14.59
N GLN A 125 -2.57 -73.00 -13.39
CA GLN A 125 -1.36 -73.30 -12.56
C GLN A 125 -0.05 -73.26 -13.38
N TRP A 126 0.97 -72.46 -13.06
CA TRP A 126 1.57 -72.08 -11.77
C TRP A 126 1.97 -70.60 -11.74
#